data_AF-A0A349ULD9-F1
#
_entry.id   AF-A0A349ULD9-F1
#
_cell.length_a   1.000
_cell.length_b   1.000
_cell.length_c   1.000
_cell.angle_alpha   90.00
_cell.angle_beta   90.00
_cell.angle_gamma   90.00
#
_symmetry.space_group_name_H-M   'P 1'
#
loop_
_entity.id
_entity.type
_entity.pdbx_description
1 polymer ?
#
loop_
_entity_poly.entity_id
_entity_poly.type
_entity_poly.pdbx_seq_one_letter_code
_entity_poly.pdbx_strand_id
1 'polypeptide(L)'
;MIVDTPFPTANLTMGFKAKLQREGGRIMKIQTIGIVLIAVAVTAWSGGQAFGATKTWDGSEGTAWSNGLNWVGDSAPTDSDWGDIARFAETSPANKTPSLTASRKVQGILFDNSTGWTIGYDGATKVLTLRTISSSGSGTNTATAQLKTYQGNLTWTVSTGNTLALDGGLYQDGSNRVLTLTGGGTLSVTGKIDGYSSTLITNVADGVLKISGSTPYASGGSVHITGETGVLQLQTTVAGATALIGTKIVDDVGKGLSVTDIGGGYAQIAVIPEPATLALLTLGGLGVLLRRRRA
;
A
#
# COMPACT_ATOMS: atom_id res chain seq x y z
N MET A 1 18.43 3.70 -28.28
CA MET A 1 18.16 3.28 -29.67
C MET A 1 16.64 3.13 -29.78
N ILE A 2 15.95 4.14 -30.31
CA ILE A 2 14.49 4.15 -30.47
C ILE A 2 14.24 3.64 -31.88
N VAL A 3 13.53 2.51 -32.01
CA VAL A 3 13.21 1.91 -33.30
C VAL A 3 11.80 2.36 -33.68
N ASP A 4 11.71 3.29 -34.63
CA ASP A 4 10.46 3.65 -35.30
C ASP A 4 10.01 2.49 -36.19
N THR A 5 8.79 1.99 -35.98
CA THR A 5 8.12 1.10 -36.95
C THR A 5 6.78 1.70 -37.37
N PRO A 6 6.39 1.57 -38.65
CA PRO A 6 5.28 2.33 -39.23
C PRO A 6 3.90 1.78 -38.82
N PHE A 7 2.96 2.68 -38.57
CA PHE A 7 1.58 2.42 -38.18
C PHE A 7 0.71 1.98 -39.37
N PRO A 8 -0.10 0.90 -39.27
CA PRO A 8 -1.12 0.60 -40.26
C PRO A 8 -2.45 1.29 -39.91
N THR A 9 -3.04 2.00 -40.88
CA THR A 9 -4.40 2.57 -40.78
C THR A 9 -5.42 1.51 -41.20
N ALA A 10 -6.30 1.08 -40.28
CA ALA A 10 -7.38 0.14 -40.60
C ALA A 10 -8.70 0.90 -40.85
N ASN A 11 -9.28 0.71 -42.04
CA ASN A 11 -10.63 1.18 -42.38
C ASN A 11 -11.67 0.12 -41.98
N LEU A 12 -12.61 0.49 -41.11
CA LEU A 12 -13.73 -0.35 -40.68
C LEU A 12 -14.99 0.01 -41.48
N THR A 13 -15.56 -0.95 -42.21
CA THR A 13 -16.87 -0.82 -42.87
C THR A 13 -17.85 -1.79 -42.21
N MET A 14 -18.90 -1.26 -41.58
CA MET A 14 -19.99 -2.06 -41.00
C MET A 14 -21.18 -2.10 -41.96
N GLY A 15 -21.58 -3.30 -42.39
CA GLY A 15 -22.78 -3.51 -43.20
C GLY A 15 -23.90 -4.15 -42.39
N PHE A 16 -25.01 -3.43 -42.19
CA PHE A 16 -26.24 -4.00 -41.64
C PHE A 16 -27.21 -4.36 -42.77
N LYS A 17 -27.71 -5.59 -42.80
CA LYS A 17 -28.87 -5.98 -43.61
C LYS A 17 -29.96 -6.54 -42.70
N ALA A 18 -31.05 -5.81 -42.55
CA ALA A 18 -32.29 -6.32 -42.00
C ALA A 18 -33.22 -6.71 -43.15
N LYS A 19 -33.74 -7.94 -43.15
CA LYS A 19 -34.75 -8.39 -44.12
C LYS A 19 -36.06 -8.57 -43.36
N LEU A 20 -37.02 -7.68 -43.62
CA LEU A 20 -38.40 -7.78 -43.12
C LEU A 20 -39.22 -8.55 -44.14
N GLN A 21 -39.79 -9.69 -43.75
CA GLN A 21 -40.87 -10.33 -44.50
C GLN A 21 -42.17 -10.18 -43.72
N ARG A 22 -43.22 -9.77 -44.45
CA ARG A 22 -44.54 -9.43 -43.92
C ARG A 22 -45.50 -10.53 -44.35
N GLU A 23 -45.96 -11.34 -43.41
CA GLU A 23 -47.11 -12.22 -43.60
C GLU A 23 -48.24 -11.82 -42.64
N GLY A 24 -49.47 -11.93 -43.14
CA GLY A 24 -50.64 -11.26 -42.61
C GLY A 24 -51.04 -11.64 -41.18
N GLY A 25 -51.39 -10.62 -40.41
CA GLY A 25 -52.51 -10.70 -39.47
C GLY A 25 -52.27 -11.34 -38.10
N ARG A 26 -51.03 -11.65 -37.69
CA ARG A 26 -50.74 -12.09 -36.33
C ARG A 26 -49.54 -11.36 -35.73
N ILE A 27 -49.72 -10.86 -34.50
CA ILE A 27 -48.67 -10.27 -33.66
C ILE A 27 -47.63 -11.36 -33.40
N MET A 28 -46.51 -11.29 -34.11
CA MET A 28 -45.41 -12.23 -33.97
C MET A 28 -44.55 -11.80 -32.77
N LYS A 29 -44.46 -12.66 -31.74
CA LYS A 29 -43.49 -12.51 -30.65
C LYS A 29 -42.10 -12.45 -31.26
N ILE A 30 -41.36 -11.38 -30.98
CA ILE A 30 -39.95 -11.25 -31.34
C ILE A 30 -39.18 -12.26 -30.47
N GLN A 31 -38.90 -13.43 -31.03
CA GLN A 31 -37.83 -14.30 -30.53
C GLN A 31 -36.54 -13.88 -31.25
N THR A 32 -35.78 -12.98 -30.62
CA THR A 32 -34.43 -12.66 -31.07
C THR A 32 -33.49 -13.79 -30.67
N ILE A 33 -33.17 -14.66 -31.63
CA ILE A 33 -32.17 -15.72 -31.55
C ILE A 33 -30.76 -15.11 -31.65
N GLY A 34 -29.90 -15.51 -30.72
CA GLY A 34 -28.48 -15.76 -30.96
C GLY A 34 -27.59 -14.56 -31.27
N ILE A 35 -27.14 -13.86 -30.24
CA ILE A 35 -25.90 -13.06 -30.31
C ILE A 35 -24.74 -14.06 -30.36
N VAL A 36 -24.16 -14.26 -31.54
CA VAL A 36 -22.85 -14.89 -31.67
C VAL A 36 -21.82 -13.87 -31.21
N LEU A 37 -21.23 -14.14 -30.04
CA LEU A 37 -20.04 -13.45 -29.53
C LEU A 37 -18.90 -13.64 -30.55
N ILE A 38 -18.53 -12.57 -31.26
CA ILE A 38 -17.20 -12.51 -31.89
C ILE A 38 -16.30 -11.86 -30.85
N ALA A 39 -15.43 -12.67 -30.25
CA ALA A 39 -14.37 -12.21 -29.37
C ALA A 39 -13.49 -11.21 -30.14
N VAL A 40 -13.66 -9.93 -29.85
CA VAL A 40 -12.70 -8.90 -30.23
C VAL A 40 -11.44 -9.22 -29.43
N ALA A 41 -10.44 -9.81 -30.07
CA ALA A 41 -9.10 -9.87 -29.54
C ALA A 41 -8.55 -8.43 -29.54
N VAL A 42 -8.92 -7.66 -28.50
CA VAL A 42 -8.17 -6.47 -28.11
C VAL A 42 -6.85 -7.00 -27.61
N THR A 43 -5.86 -7.14 -28.50
CA THR A 43 -4.46 -7.18 -28.08
C THR A 43 -4.16 -5.80 -27.51
N ALA A 44 -4.53 -5.61 -26.24
CA ALA A 44 -4.10 -4.51 -25.42
C ALA A 44 -2.58 -4.61 -25.37
N TRP A 45 -1.91 -3.89 -26.26
CA TRP A 45 -0.49 -3.68 -26.21
C TRP A 45 -0.23 -2.68 -25.09
N SER A 46 -0.43 -3.12 -23.84
CA SER A 46 0.19 -2.46 -22.71
C SER A 46 1.68 -2.73 -22.87
N GLY A 47 2.43 -1.72 -23.33
CA GLY A 47 3.87 -1.68 -23.16
C GLY A 47 4.16 -1.67 -21.66
N GLY A 48 4.06 -2.83 -21.01
CA GLY A 48 4.43 -3.00 -19.62
C GLY A 48 5.88 -2.58 -19.50
N GLN A 49 6.13 -1.51 -18.75
CA GLN A 49 7.49 -1.19 -18.34
C GLN A 49 8.01 -2.43 -17.61
N ALA A 50 9.00 -3.10 -18.17
CA ALA A 50 9.63 -4.23 -17.51
C ALA A 50 10.27 -3.69 -16.24
N PHE A 51 9.71 -4.07 -15.08
CA PHE A 51 10.32 -3.77 -13.80
C PHE A 51 11.72 -4.40 -13.75
N GLY A 52 12.65 -3.77 -13.03
CA GLY A 52 13.98 -4.35 -12.80
C GLY A 52 13.91 -5.66 -12.02
N ALA A 53 15.05 -6.33 -11.90
CA ALA A 53 15.12 -7.63 -11.26
C ALA A 53 14.91 -7.52 -9.74
N THR A 54 14.44 -8.60 -9.12
CA THR A 54 14.47 -8.72 -7.66
C THR A 54 15.87 -9.15 -7.23
N LYS A 55 16.57 -8.29 -6.48
CA LYS A 55 17.89 -8.57 -5.90
C LYS A 55 17.72 -8.95 -4.44
N THR A 56 18.14 -10.16 -4.08
CA THR A 56 17.98 -10.67 -2.70
C THR A 56 19.26 -10.41 -1.91
N TRP A 57 19.14 -9.82 -0.74
CA TRP A 57 20.25 -9.63 0.19
C TRP A 57 20.67 -10.96 0.83
N ASP A 58 21.97 -11.27 0.82
CA ASP A 58 22.56 -12.41 1.56
C ASP A 58 23.51 -11.95 2.68
N GLY A 59 24.09 -10.74 2.56
CA GLY A 59 24.94 -10.12 3.56
C GLY A 59 26.27 -10.85 3.81
N SER A 60 26.78 -11.63 2.85
CA SER A 60 27.98 -12.46 3.03
C SER A 60 29.26 -11.66 3.31
N GLU A 61 29.37 -10.46 2.76
CA GLU A 61 30.58 -9.61 2.79
C GLU A 61 30.34 -8.31 3.58
N GLY A 62 29.49 -8.38 4.62
CA GLY A 62 29.27 -7.31 5.59
C GLY A 62 27.90 -6.62 5.51
N THR A 63 27.89 -5.30 5.72
CA THR A 63 26.65 -4.51 5.86
C THR A 63 26.43 -3.53 4.71
N ALA A 64 27.45 -3.20 3.92
CA ALA A 64 27.35 -2.12 2.94
C ALA A 64 26.36 -2.48 1.82
N TRP A 65 25.29 -1.68 1.68
CA TRP A 65 24.24 -1.85 0.66
C TRP A 65 24.82 -1.88 -0.77
N SER A 66 25.81 -1.02 -1.03
CA SER A 66 26.41 -0.88 -2.36
C SER A 66 27.42 -1.96 -2.71
N ASN A 67 27.81 -2.81 -1.77
CA ASN A 67 28.71 -3.93 -2.07
C ASN A 67 27.92 -5.03 -2.77
N GLY A 68 28.22 -5.30 -4.04
CA GLY A 68 27.55 -6.32 -4.84
C GLY A 68 27.61 -7.72 -4.21
N LEU A 69 28.70 -8.05 -3.51
CA LEU A 69 28.91 -9.34 -2.85
C LEU A 69 28.02 -9.57 -1.61
N ASN A 70 27.18 -8.60 -1.24
CA ASN A 70 26.13 -8.75 -0.22
C ASN A 70 24.75 -9.06 -0.83
N TRP A 71 24.71 -9.35 -2.14
CA TRP A 71 23.50 -9.67 -2.87
C TRP A 71 23.69 -10.94 -3.68
N VAL A 72 22.65 -11.76 -3.72
CA VAL A 72 22.64 -12.99 -4.51
C VAL A 72 22.93 -12.65 -5.98
N GLY A 73 23.98 -13.28 -6.52
CA GLY A 73 24.49 -13.01 -7.87
C GLY A 73 25.48 -11.84 -7.95
N ASP A 74 26.08 -11.44 -6.82
CA ASP A 74 27.18 -10.49 -6.69
C ASP A 74 26.89 -9.11 -7.29
N SER A 75 25.62 -8.71 -7.25
CA SER A 75 25.12 -7.51 -7.92
C SER A 75 24.06 -6.81 -7.08
N ALA A 76 24.43 -5.63 -6.57
CA ALA A 76 23.53 -4.76 -5.82
C ALA A 76 22.41 -4.19 -6.71
N PRO A 77 21.26 -3.80 -6.13
CA PRO A 77 20.24 -3.03 -6.82
C PRO A 77 20.82 -1.80 -7.51
N THR A 78 20.39 -1.58 -8.75
CA THR A 78 20.69 -0.37 -9.50
C THR A 78 20.09 0.84 -8.78
N ASP A 79 20.84 1.94 -8.69
CA ASP A 79 20.41 3.19 -8.06
C ASP A 79 19.40 3.95 -8.95
N SER A 80 18.18 3.41 -9.03
CA SER A 80 17.10 3.88 -9.89
C SER A 80 15.74 3.55 -9.28
N ASP A 81 14.82 4.50 -9.33
CA ASP A 81 13.44 4.36 -8.86
C ASP A 81 12.53 3.58 -9.83
N TRP A 82 13.03 3.17 -10.99
CA TRP A 82 12.36 2.26 -11.94
C TRP A 82 13.09 0.92 -12.08
N GLY A 83 14.17 0.74 -11.33
CA GLY A 83 15.07 -0.39 -11.46
C GLY A 83 14.61 -1.57 -10.62
N ASP A 84 15.54 -2.06 -9.82
CA ASP A 84 15.44 -3.32 -9.10
C ASP A 84 14.58 -3.21 -7.83
N ILE A 85 14.06 -4.35 -7.38
CA ILE A 85 13.43 -4.52 -6.06
C ILE A 85 14.48 -5.11 -5.11
N ALA A 86 14.71 -4.45 -3.98
CA ALA A 86 15.54 -4.99 -2.91
C ALA A 86 14.72 -5.95 -2.05
N ARG A 87 15.11 -7.23 -2.00
CA ARG A 87 14.41 -8.29 -1.25
C ARG A 87 15.23 -8.75 -0.05
N PHE A 88 14.55 -8.85 1.09
CA PHE A 88 15.06 -9.31 2.37
C PHE A 88 14.25 -10.53 2.79
N ALA A 89 14.85 -11.71 2.80
CA ALA A 89 14.16 -12.99 3.04
C ALA A 89 14.85 -13.79 4.16
N GLU A 90 14.12 -14.65 4.86
CA GLU A 90 14.62 -15.41 6.03
C GLU A 90 15.64 -16.51 5.71
N THR A 91 15.89 -16.81 4.44
CA THR A 91 16.81 -17.89 4.05
C THR A 91 18.26 -17.52 4.38
N SER A 92 18.66 -17.80 5.62
CA SER A 92 20.00 -17.75 6.22
C SER A 92 20.91 -16.62 5.72
N PRO A 93 20.51 -15.33 5.83
CA PRO A 93 21.45 -14.25 5.59
C PRO A 93 22.54 -14.28 6.66
N ALA A 94 23.78 -14.03 6.27
CA ALA A 94 24.88 -13.85 7.23
C ALA A 94 24.66 -12.59 8.09
N ASN A 95 23.88 -11.63 7.58
CA ASN A 95 23.60 -10.37 8.25
C ASN A 95 22.22 -9.79 7.88
N LYS A 96 21.44 -9.35 8.89
CA LYS A 96 20.12 -8.70 8.74
C LYS A 96 20.15 -7.17 8.85
N THR A 97 21.33 -6.57 8.77
CA THR A 97 21.54 -5.12 8.97
C THR A 97 22.21 -4.46 7.75
N PRO A 98 21.55 -4.45 6.57
CA PRO A 98 22.04 -3.69 5.43
C PRO A 98 22.12 -2.20 5.79
N SER A 99 23.23 -1.55 5.43
CA SER A 99 23.54 -0.16 5.76
C SER A 99 23.78 0.65 4.49
N LEU A 100 23.07 1.75 4.34
CA LEU A 100 23.24 2.70 3.25
C LEU A 100 24.50 3.55 3.46
N THR A 101 25.47 3.38 2.56
CA THR A 101 26.71 4.21 2.50
C THR A 101 26.49 5.55 1.77
N ALA A 102 25.41 5.65 1.00
CA ALA A 102 24.95 6.84 0.29
C ALA A 102 23.42 6.79 0.16
N SER A 103 22.78 7.92 -0.16
CA SER A 103 21.36 7.90 -0.53
C SER A 103 21.17 7.05 -1.78
N ARG A 104 20.07 6.28 -1.82
CA ARG A 104 19.78 5.33 -2.90
C ARG A 104 18.34 5.44 -3.37
N LYS A 105 18.11 4.99 -4.60
CA LYS A 105 16.80 4.79 -5.19
C LYS A 105 16.63 3.34 -5.59
N VAL A 106 15.49 2.77 -5.28
CA VAL A 106 15.07 1.44 -5.74
C VAL A 106 13.61 1.51 -6.18
N GLN A 107 13.17 0.58 -7.03
CA GLN A 107 11.75 0.47 -7.35
C GLN A 107 10.94 0.18 -6.08
N GLY A 108 11.42 -0.75 -5.27
CA GLY A 108 10.77 -1.09 -4.02
C GLY A 108 11.60 -1.92 -3.08
N ILE A 109 11.04 -2.12 -1.89
CA ILE A 109 11.55 -2.99 -0.84
C ILE A 109 10.55 -4.11 -0.58
N LEU A 110 11.05 -5.33 -0.50
CA LEU A 110 10.27 -6.52 -0.18
C LEU A 110 10.89 -7.23 1.03
N PHE A 111 10.23 -7.14 2.18
CA PHE A 111 10.48 -8.04 3.31
C PHE A 111 9.59 -9.27 3.10
N ASP A 112 10.21 -10.38 2.69
CA ASP A 112 9.52 -11.58 2.22
C ASP A 112 9.50 -12.65 3.32
N ASN A 113 8.34 -12.76 3.97
CA ASN A 113 8.10 -13.66 5.10
C ASN A 113 9.19 -13.52 6.17
N SER A 114 9.52 -12.29 6.55
CA SER A 114 10.72 -11.98 7.32
C SER A 114 10.49 -11.15 8.58
N THR A 115 11.44 -11.26 9.51
CA THR A 115 11.42 -10.60 10.81
C THR A 115 12.80 -10.13 11.25
N GLY A 116 12.84 -9.02 11.99
CA GLY A 116 14.05 -8.51 12.63
C GLY A 116 15.05 -7.85 11.69
N TRP A 117 14.66 -7.51 10.45
CA TRP A 117 15.53 -6.76 9.56
C TRP A 117 15.65 -5.31 10.00
N THR A 118 16.85 -4.74 9.86
CA THR A 118 17.10 -3.31 10.09
C THR A 118 17.84 -2.71 8.91
N ILE A 119 17.15 -1.93 8.08
CA ILE A 119 17.79 -1.14 7.02
C ILE A 119 18.33 0.15 7.65
N GLY A 120 19.64 0.21 7.82
CA GLY A 120 20.36 1.29 8.47
C GLY A 120 21.13 2.21 7.53
N TYR A 121 21.98 3.05 8.14
CA TYR A 121 22.89 3.97 7.46
C TYR A 121 24.17 4.16 8.30
N ASP A 122 25.26 4.58 7.67
CA ASP A 122 26.59 4.77 8.29
C ASP A 122 26.98 6.26 8.44
N GLY A 123 26.24 7.03 9.26
CA GLY A 123 26.63 8.42 9.60
C GLY A 123 25.58 9.47 9.28
N ALA A 124 25.91 10.56 8.58
CA ALA A 124 24.93 11.65 8.34
C ALA A 124 23.69 11.15 7.56
N THR A 125 22.52 11.76 7.82
CA THR A 125 21.18 11.37 7.32
C THR A 125 21.20 10.90 5.86
N LYS A 126 20.91 9.62 5.63
CA LYS A 126 20.78 9.02 4.29
C LYS A 126 19.31 8.72 4.00
N VAL A 127 18.95 8.84 2.72
CA VAL A 127 17.58 8.69 2.26
C VAL A 127 17.48 7.51 1.30
N LEU A 128 16.51 6.63 1.52
CA LEU A 128 16.14 5.58 0.58
C LEU A 128 14.84 5.97 -0.12
N THR A 129 14.94 6.27 -1.41
CA THR A 129 13.78 6.64 -2.24
C THR A 129 13.19 5.41 -2.90
N LEU A 130 11.88 5.22 -2.80
CA LEU A 130 11.20 4.03 -3.32
C LEU A 130 9.74 4.27 -3.72
N ARG A 131 9.19 3.41 -4.57
CA ARG A 131 7.77 3.43 -4.94
C ARG A 131 6.95 2.48 -4.08
N THR A 132 7.41 1.25 -3.92
CA THR A 132 6.62 0.20 -3.24
C THR A 132 7.36 -0.35 -2.04
N ILE A 133 6.63 -0.61 -0.96
CA ILE A 133 7.10 -1.47 0.12
C ILE A 133 6.07 -2.57 0.35
N SER A 134 6.57 -3.80 0.47
CA SER A 134 5.77 -4.94 0.89
C SER A 134 6.49 -5.59 2.06
N SER A 135 5.77 -5.79 3.17
CA SER A 135 6.32 -6.43 4.35
C SER A 135 5.42 -7.55 4.84
N SER A 136 5.82 -8.79 4.60
CA SER A 136 5.13 -10.01 5.04
C SER A 136 5.97 -10.78 6.07
N GLY A 137 5.34 -11.71 6.79
CA GLY A 137 5.95 -12.46 7.89
C GLY A 137 5.36 -12.07 9.25
N SER A 138 6.16 -12.14 10.31
CA SER A 138 5.75 -11.78 11.67
C SER A 138 6.78 -10.89 12.35
N GLY A 139 6.41 -10.19 13.41
CA GLY A 139 7.33 -9.37 14.20
C GLY A 139 7.57 -8.00 13.58
N THR A 140 8.80 -7.47 13.71
CA THR A 140 9.12 -6.09 13.31
C THR A 140 10.28 -6.07 12.33
N ASN A 141 10.11 -5.32 11.24
CA ASN A 141 11.19 -4.89 10.35
C ASN A 141 11.34 -3.37 10.48
N THR A 142 12.57 -2.88 10.54
CA THR A 142 12.89 -1.49 10.84
C THR A 142 13.66 -0.84 9.69
N ALA A 143 13.29 0.39 9.34
CA ALA A 143 14.11 1.29 8.54
C ALA A 143 14.53 2.46 9.43
N THR A 144 15.81 2.51 9.81
CA THR A 144 16.36 3.66 10.54
C THR A 144 16.83 4.75 9.57
N ALA A 145 17.09 4.41 8.30
CA ALA A 145 17.22 5.41 7.25
C ALA A 145 15.86 6.09 6.97
N GLN A 146 15.88 7.38 6.61
CA GLN A 146 14.66 8.06 6.19
C GLN A 146 14.14 7.42 4.89
N LEU A 147 12.89 6.96 4.90
CA LEU A 147 12.25 6.51 3.68
C LEU A 147 11.59 7.69 2.97
N LYS A 148 11.87 7.81 1.68
CA LYS A 148 11.28 8.83 0.82
C LYS A 148 10.43 8.14 -0.24
N THR A 149 9.16 8.52 -0.35
CA THR A 149 8.34 8.06 -1.48
C THR A 149 8.83 8.70 -2.77
N TYR A 150 8.75 7.96 -3.87
CA TYR A 150 8.87 8.55 -5.20
C TYR A 150 7.55 9.21 -5.63
N GLN A 151 7.63 10.14 -6.58
CA GLN A 151 6.49 10.81 -7.18
C GLN A 151 5.47 9.82 -7.79
N GLY A 152 4.26 9.77 -7.23
CA GLY A 152 3.20 8.92 -7.75
C GLY A 152 2.09 8.68 -6.72
N ASN A 153 1.01 8.04 -7.18
CA ASN A 153 0.12 7.34 -6.25
C ASN A 153 0.74 5.98 -5.98
N LEU A 154 0.95 5.67 -4.71
CA LEU A 154 1.69 4.49 -4.27
C LEU A 154 0.81 3.62 -3.39
N THR A 155 1.07 2.31 -3.41
CA THR A 155 0.47 1.36 -2.49
C THR A 155 1.57 0.65 -1.74
N TRP A 156 1.49 0.71 -0.42
CA TRP A 156 2.36 0.04 0.52
C TRP A 156 1.55 -1.02 1.25
N THR A 157 2.15 -2.20 1.42
CA THR A 157 1.48 -3.35 2.05
C THR A 157 2.28 -3.80 3.25
N VAL A 158 1.64 -3.84 4.43
CA VAL A 158 2.19 -4.48 5.62
C VAL A 158 1.21 -5.56 6.01
N SER A 159 1.61 -6.83 5.90
CA SER A 159 0.74 -7.96 6.19
C SER A 159 0.40 -8.07 7.68
N THR A 160 -0.76 -8.65 7.98
CA THR A 160 -1.18 -8.98 9.34
C THR A 160 -0.11 -9.73 10.11
N GLY A 161 0.09 -9.36 11.38
CA GLY A 161 1.11 -9.95 12.25
C GLY A 161 2.51 -9.34 12.10
N ASN A 162 2.71 -8.43 11.15
CA ASN A 162 3.96 -7.73 10.92
C ASN A 162 3.86 -6.24 11.25
N THR A 163 4.98 -5.66 11.66
CA THR A 163 5.18 -4.24 11.89
C THR A 163 6.34 -3.75 11.03
N LEU A 164 6.10 -2.72 10.22
CA LEU A 164 7.15 -1.96 9.57
C LEU A 164 7.38 -0.66 10.34
N ALA A 165 8.51 -0.56 11.02
CA ALA A 165 8.92 0.61 11.81
C ALA A 165 9.82 1.54 10.99
N LEU A 166 9.41 2.79 10.80
CA LEU A 166 10.15 3.84 10.09
C LEU A 166 10.75 4.79 11.11
N ASP A 167 11.82 4.34 11.75
CA ASP A 167 12.52 5.09 12.80
C ASP A 167 13.29 6.28 12.23
N GLY A 168 13.72 6.19 10.96
CA GLY A 168 14.29 7.31 10.22
C GLY A 168 13.26 8.33 9.73
N GLY A 169 11.97 8.07 9.95
CA GLY A 169 10.87 8.88 9.45
C GLY A 169 10.44 8.53 8.02
N LEU A 170 9.33 9.14 7.61
CA LEU A 170 8.73 9.02 6.28
C LEU A 170 8.62 10.40 5.65
N TYR A 171 9.19 10.57 4.46
CA TYR A 171 9.05 11.76 3.64
C TYR A 171 8.21 11.46 2.39
N GLN A 172 7.08 12.14 2.24
CA GLN A 172 6.29 12.07 1.01
C GLN A 172 6.73 13.14 0.00
N ASP A 173 7.12 12.73 -1.21
CA ASP A 173 7.69 13.62 -2.22
C ASP A 173 6.73 13.96 -3.36
N GLY A 174 6.74 15.23 -3.76
CA GLY A 174 5.94 15.77 -4.86
C GLY A 174 4.60 16.38 -4.43
N SER A 175 3.96 17.05 -5.39
CA SER A 175 2.62 17.62 -5.22
C SER A 175 1.52 16.59 -5.51
N ASN A 176 0.42 16.67 -4.76
CA ASN A 176 -0.81 15.90 -4.95
C ASN A 176 -0.60 14.38 -5.01
N ARG A 177 -0.05 13.80 -3.93
CA ARG A 177 0.31 12.38 -3.86
C ARG A 177 -0.52 11.65 -2.83
N VAL A 178 -0.90 10.43 -3.19
CA VAL A 178 -1.63 9.51 -2.33
C VAL A 178 -0.74 8.31 -2.04
N LEU A 179 -0.40 8.12 -0.77
CA LEU A 179 0.16 6.87 -0.26
C LEU A 179 -0.96 6.02 0.33
N THR A 180 -1.21 4.84 -0.21
CA THR A 180 -2.23 3.92 0.32
C THR A 180 -1.58 2.78 1.11
N LEU A 181 -1.95 2.64 2.37
CA LEU A 181 -1.56 1.53 3.25
C LEU A 181 -2.62 0.43 3.23
N THR A 182 -2.18 -0.83 3.09
CA THR A 182 -3.02 -2.04 3.06
C THR A 182 -2.36 -3.21 3.80
N GLY A 183 -3.09 -4.31 4.00
CA GLY A 183 -2.55 -5.62 4.39
C GLY A 183 -2.77 -6.04 5.84
N GLY A 184 -3.36 -5.18 6.68
CA GLY A 184 -3.80 -5.52 8.03
C GLY A 184 -2.70 -5.51 9.09
N GLY A 185 -1.45 -5.22 8.73
CA GLY A 185 -0.32 -5.03 9.64
C GLY A 185 -0.19 -3.61 10.17
N THR A 186 0.94 -3.30 10.82
CA THR A 186 1.22 -1.96 11.37
C THR A 186 2.34 -1.26 10.61
N LEU A 187 2.08 -0.07 10.07
CA LEU A 187 3.11 0.88 9.66
C LEU A 187 3.32 1.88 10.80
N SER A 188 4.49 1.86 11.44
CA SER A 188 4.85 2.78 12.53
C SER A 188 5.82 3.83 12.03
N VAL A 189 5.51 5.11 12.22
CA VAL A 189 6.35 6.26 11.85
C VAL A 189 6.79 6.98 13.11
N THR A 190 8.10 7.10 13.31
CA THR A 190 8.65 7.91 14.41
C THR A 190 8.54 9.40 14.05
N GLY A 191 8.01 10.20 14.96
CA GLY A 191 7.76 11.63 14.73
C GLY A 191 6.52 11.88 13.86
N LYS A 192 6.68 12.64 12.77
CA LYS A 192 5.60 13.01 11.85
C LYS A 192 5.95 12.60 10.42
N ILE A 193 4.97 12.52 9.53
CA ILE A 193 5.20 12.39 8.09
C ILE A 193 5.64 13.76 7.55
N ASP A 194 6.81 13.80 6.92
CA ASP A 194 7.35 14.98 6.27
C ASP A 194 6.92 15.06 4.80
N GLY A 195 7.10 16.25 4.20
CA GLY A 195 6.90 16.51 2.79
C GLY A 195 6.69 17.99 2.50
N TYR A 196 6.74 18.37 1.23
CA TYR A 196 6.51 19.75 0.80
C TYR A 196 5.34 19.81 -0.19
N SER A 197 4.13 19.63 0.33
CA SER A 197 2.89 19.96 -0.39
C SER A 197 1.72 20.07 0.58
N SER A 198 0.75 20.93 0.28
CA SER A 198 -0.51 21.01 1.04
C SER A 198 -1.46 19.87 0.77
N THR A 199 -1.21 19.08 -0.28
CA THR A 199 -2.12 18.05 -0.79
C THR A 199 -1.52 16.64 -0.65
N LEU A 200 -0.73 16.41 0.39
CA LEU A 200 -0.21 15.07 0.71
C LEU A 200 -1.30 14.26 1.41
N ILE A 201 -1.57 13.05 0.94
CA ILE A 201 -2.61 12.19 1.47
C ILE A 201 -2.02 10.83 1.80
N THR A 202 -2.26 10.36 3.03
CA THR A 202 -2.09 8.94 3.36
C THR A 202 -3.45 8.29 3.53
N ASN A 203 -3.81 7.40 2.63
CA ASN A 203 -4.98 6.54 2.74
C ASN A 203 -4.65 5.34 3.61
N VAL A 204 -5.39 5.13 4.68
CA VAL A 204 -5.36 3.91 5.49
C VAL A 204 -6.57 3.08 5.08
N ALA A 205 -6.36 2.15 4.16
CA ALA A 205 -7.42 1.28 3.65
C ALA A 205 -7.57 0.02 4.52
N ASP A 206 -6.47 -0.48 5.06
CA ASP A 206 -6.45 -1.64 5.97
C ASP A 206 -5.21 -1.60 6.87
N GLY A 207 -5.33 -2.13 8.09
CA GLY A 207 -4.27 -2.17 9.09
C GLY A 207 -4.16 -0.90 9.93
N VAL A 208 -3.00 -0.72 10.57
CA VAL A 208 -2.74 0.37 11.52
C VAL A 208 -1.64 1.28 10.97
N LEU A 209 -1.94 2.57 10.84
CA LEU A 209 -0.94 3.62 10.75
C LEU A 209 -0.70 4.20 12.14
N LYS A 210 0.49 3.98 12.70
CA LYS A 210 0.89 4.51 14.01
C LYS A 210 1.90 5.64 13.84
N ILE A 211 1.66 6.79 14.44
CA ILE A 211 2.52 7.98 14.33
C ILE A 211 2.84 8.50 15.74
N SER A 212 4.12 8.59 16.08
CA SER A 212 4.61 9.08 17.39
C SER A 212 4.63 10.61 17.49
N GLY A 213 3.81 11.29 16.69
CA GLY A 213 3.69 12.74 16.64
C GLY A 213 2.27 13.15 17.00
N SER A 214 2.12 14.31 17.64
CA SER A 214 0.81 14.84 18.04
C SER A 214 -0.06 15.29 16.86
N THR A 215 0.51 15.34 15.66
CA THR A 215 -0.16 15.63 14.37
C THR A 215 0.43 14.68 13.33
N PRO A 216 -0.36 14.18 12.36
CA PRO A 216 0.14 13.18 11.41
C PRO A 216 1.26 13.70 10.49
N TYR A 217 1.18 14.97 10.10
CA TYR A 217 2.13 15.60 9.18
C TYR A 217 2.87 16.77 9.84
N ALA A 218 4.15 16.94 9.49
CA ALA A 218 4.94 18.10 9.89
C ALA A 218 4.50 19.37 9.15
N SER A 219 4.07 19.23 7.90
CA SER A 219 3.60 20.32 7.06
C SER A 219 2.19 20.01 6.52
N GLY A 220 1.81 20.62 5.40
CA GLY A 220 0.55 20.32 4.73
C GLY A 220 0.33 18.82 4.48
N GLY A 221 -0.94 18.41 4.39
CA GLY A 221 -1.33 17.01 4.24
C GLY A 221 -2.36 16.51 5.26
N SER A 222 -2.91 15.34 4.99
CA SER A 222 -3.97 14.69 5.74
C SER A 222 -3.85 13.16 5.71
N VAL A 223 -4.39 12.51 6.75
CA VAL A 223 -4.64 11.06 6.77
C VAL A 223 -6.11 10.83 6.47
N HIS A 224 -6.38 9.93 5.54
CA HIS A 224 -7.72 9.54 5.14
C HIS A 224 -7.96 8.10 5.58
N ILE A 225 -8.99 7.85 6.38
CA ILE A 225 -9.44 6.49 6.66
C ILE A 225 -10.38 6.10 5.53
N THR A 226 -9.94 5.14 4.71
CA THR A 226 -10.62 4.78 3.44
C THR A 226 -11.23 3.39 3.46
N GLY A 227 -10.90 2.56 4.46
CA GLY A 227 -11.52 1.25 4.66
C GLY A 227 -11.95 1.04 6.10
N GLU A 228 -12.91 0.13 6.30
CA GLU A 228 -13.53 -0.13 7.60
C GLU A 228 -12.57 -0.71 8.64
N THR A 229 -11.51 -1.38 8.18
CA THR A 229 -10.46 -1.96 9.03
C THR A 229 -9.25 -1.05 9.18
N GLY A 230 -9.27 0.14 8.55
CA GLY A 230 -8.20 1.13 8.66
C GLY A 230 -8.23 1.84 10.01
N VAL A 231 -7.08 1.88 10.68
CA VAL A 231 -6.92 2.50 12.00
C VAL A 231 -5.75 3.47 11.99
N LEU A 232 -5.94 4.63 12.61
CA LEU A 232 -4.88 5.60 12.89
C LEU A 232 -4.62 5.65 14.39
N GLN A 233 -3.35 5.53 14.81
CA GLN A 233 -2.92 5.76 16.19
C GLN A 233 -1.99 6.96 16.23
N LEU A 234 -2.34 7.98 17.03
CA LEU A 234 -1.56 9.22 17.18
C LEU A 234 -1.12 9.39 18.62
N GLN A 235 0.12 9.79 18.83
CA GLN A 235 0.63 10.12 20.16
C GLN A 235 0.11 11.50 20.63
N THR A 236 -1.13 11.52 21.08
CA THR A 236 -1.88 12.71 21.52
C THR A 236 -3.01 12.28 22.47
N THR A 237 -3.68 13.25 23.08
CA THR A 237 -4.88 12.99 23.89
C THR A 237 -6.11 12.75 22.99
N VAL A 238 -7.17 12.16 23.53
CA VAL A 238 -8.45 12.03 22.82
C VAL A 238 -8.94 13.38 22.30
N ALA A 239 -8.91 14.43 23.12
CA ALA A 239 -9.30 15.77 22.70
C ALA A 239 -8.42 16.31 21.56
N GLY A 240 -7.10 16.06 21.62
CA GLY A 240 -6.16 16.46 20.57
C GLY A 240 -6.43 15.73 19.25
N ALA A 241 -6.70 14.43 19.28
CA ALA A 241 -7.07 13.67 18.08
C ALA A 241 -8.43 14.11 17.52
N THR A 242 -9.45 14.33 18.36
CA THR A 242 -10.77 14.81 17.93
C THR A 242 -10.69 16.15 17.22
N ALA A 243 -9.84 17.07 17.69
CA ALA A 243 -9.67 18.39 17.09
C ALA A 243 -9.06 18.35 15.66
N LEU A 244 -8.44 17.23 15.27
CA LEU A 244 -7.84 17.03 13.94
C LEU A 244 -8.82 16.44 12.93
N ILE A 245 -9.96 15.88 13.37
CA ILE A 245 -10.98 15.31 12.49
C ILE A 245 -11.61 16.43 11.64
N GLY A 246 -11.75 16.18 10.34
CA GLY A 246 -12.26 17.13 9.35
C GLY A 246 -11.22 18.09 8.77
N THR A 247 -10.01 18.16 9.34
CA THR A 247 -8.92 19.03 8.83
C THR A 247 -7.68 18.25 8.44
N LYS A 248 -7.19 17.39 9.33
CA LYS A 248 -5.98 16.57 9.16
C LYS A 248 -6.28 15.08 9.14
N ILE A 249 -7.45 14.69 9.62
CA ILE A 249 -7.96 13.32 9.59
C ILE A 249 -9.31 13.36 8.90
N VAL A 250 -9.47 12.60 7.82
CA VAL A 250 -10.67 12.59 6.98
C VAL A 250 -11.30 11.20 7.03
N ASP A 251 -12.63 11.17 7.16
CA ASP A 251 -13.45 9.96 7.04
C ASP A 251 -13.96 9.84 5.60
N ASP A 252 -13.29 9.02 4.80
CA ASP A 252 -13.73 8.71 3.43
C ASP A 252 -14.65 7.47 3.39
N VAL A 253 -14.81 6.76 4.52
CA VAL A 253 -15.76 5.64 4.64
C VAL A 253 -17.19 6.16 4.82
N GLY A 254 -17.35 7.32 5.45
CA GLY A 254 -18.64 8.01 5.62
C GLY A 254 -19.51 7.43 6.73
N LYS A 255 -18.92 6.71 7.68
CA LYS A 255 -19.61 6.08 8.82
C LYS A 255 -19.38 6.79 10.15
N GLY A 256 -18.57 7.85 10.15
CA GLY A 256 -18.07 8.52 11.33
C GLY A 256 -16.82 7.82 11.89
N LEU A 257 -16.03 8.60 12.63
CA LEU A 257 -14.85 8.13 13.32
C LEU A 257 -15.06 8.18 14.83
N SER A 258 -14.60 7.14 15.53
CA SER A 258 -14.49 7.11 16.98
C SER A 258 -13.05 7.43 17.38
N VAL A 259 -12.88 8.05 18.55
CA VAL A 259 -11.58 8.31 19.16
C VAL A 259 -11.55 7.66 20.52
N THR A 260 -10.55 6.81 20.78
CA THR A 260 -10.42 6.05 22.04
C THR A 260 -9.00 6.20 22.58
N ASP A 261 -8.85 6.42 23.89
CA ASP A 261 -7.55 6.35 24.56
C ASP A 261 -7.12 4.88 24.67
N ILE A 262 -5.95 4.55 24.13
CA ILE A 262 -5.38 3.20 24.18
C ILE A 262 -4.19 3.10 25.15
N GLY A 263 -3.94 4.15 25.95
CA GLY A 263 -2.83 4.24 26.88
C GLY A 263 -1.51 4.64 26.21
N GLY A 264 -0.46 4.80 27.02
CA GLY A 264 0.88 5.18 26.54
C GLY A 264 0.96 6.56 25.87
N GLY A 265 -0.04 7.41 26.08
CA GLY A 265 -0.17 8.71 25.42
C GLY A 265 -0.67 8.63 23.97
N TYR A 266 -1.30 7.52 23.57
CA TYR A 266 -1.88 7.35 22.23
C TYR A 266 -3.41 7.42 22.24
N ALA A 267 -3.95 8.13 21.26
CA ALA A 267 -5.34 8.07 20.87
C ALA A 267 -5.47 7.24 19.58
N GLN A 268 -6.42 6.32 19.55
CA GLN A 268 -6.79 5.54 18.38
C GLN A 268 -8.03 6.16 17.72
N ILE A 269 -7.96 6.34 16.40
CA ILE A 269 -9.04 6.80 15.54
C ILE A 269 -9.42 5.64 14.61
N ALA A 270 -10.69 5.23 14.62
CA ALA A 270 -11.20 4.11 13.83
C ALA A 270 -12.66 4.34 13.40
N VAL A 271 -13.06 3.71 12.30
CA VAL A 271 -14.44 3.76 11.78
C VAL A 271 -15.44 3.23 12.80
N ILE A 272 -16.58 3.92 12.98
CA ILE A 272 -17.67 3.43 13.82
C ILE A 272 -18.35 2.25 13.10
N PRO A 273 -18.40 1.05 13.68
CA PRO A 273 -19.09 -0.08 13.07
C PRO A 273 -20.59 0.19 12.99
N GLU A 274 -21.24 -0.28 11.91
CA GLU A 274 -22.68 -0.15 11.78
C GLU A 274 -23.41 -0.83 12.96
N PRO A 275 -24.53 -0.26 13.46
CA PRO A 275 -25.26 -0.82 14.58
C PRO A 275 -25.68 -2.29 14.38
N ALA A 276 -25.97 -2.69 13.14
CA ALA A 276 -26.33 -4.07 12.80
C ALA A 276 -25.19 -5.07 13.08
N THR A 277 -23.93 -4.67 12.86
CA THR A 277 -22.76 -5.50 13.14
C THR A 277 -22.62 -5.75 14.64
N LEU A 278 -22.88 -4.74 15.46
CA LEU A 278 -22.88 -4.88 16.93
C LEU A 278 -24.03 -5.75 17.43
N ALA A 279 -25.22 -5.62 16.83
CA ALA A 279 -26.38 -6.45 17.16
C ALA A 279 -26.13 -7.93 16.83
N LEU A 280 -25.49 -8.22 15.69
CA LEU A 280 -25.19 -9.60 15.30
C LEU A 280 -24.14 -10.24 16.21
N LEU A 281 -23.09 -9.51 16.58
CA LEU A 281 -22.06 -9.97 17.53
C LEU A 281 -22.66 -10.28 18.91
N THR A 282 -23.54 -9.41 19.41
CA THR A 282 -24.19 -9.60 20.71
C THR A 282 -25.17 -10.78 20.70
N LEU A 283 -25.98 -10.93 19.64
CA LEU A 283 -26.90 -12.06 19.47
C LEU A 283 -26.17 -13.40 19.27
N GLY A 284 -25.10 -13.42 18.47
CA GLY A 284 -24.26 -14.60 18.27
C GLY A 284 -23.60 -15.07 19.57
N GLY A 285 -23.04 -14.14 20.35
CA GLY A 285 -22.45 -14.44 21.66
C GLY A 285 -23.46 -15.01 22.66
N LEU A 286 -24.67 -14.43 22.72
CA LEU A 286 -25.75 -14.97 23.57
C LEU A 286 -26.14 -16.39 23.15
N GLY A 287 -26.22 -16.66 21.85
CA GLY A 287 -26.55 -18.00 21.33
C GLY A 287 -25.53 -19.07 21.77
N VAL A 288 -24.24 -18.75 21.75
CA VAL A 288 -23.16 -19.66 22.21
C VAL A 288 -23.25 -19.88 23.72
N LEU A 289 -23.48 -18.84 24.51
CA LEU A 289 -23.62 -18.95 25.97
C LEU A 289 -24.86 -19.77 26.36
N LEU A 290 -25.98 -19.60 25.66
CA LEU A 290 -27.20 -20.36 25.90
C LEU A 290 -27.06 -21.84 25.51
N ARG A 291 -26.29 -22.15 24.44
CA ARG A 291 -26.02 -23.54 24.03
C ARG A 291 -25.16 -24.29 25.04
N ARG A 292 -24.23 -23.61 25.71
CA ARG A 292 -23.33 -24.20 26.72
C ARG A 292 -24.02 -24.56 28.04
N ARG A 293 -25.22 -24.03 28.29
CA ARG A 293 -26.01 -24.29 29.51
C ARG A 293 -26.93 -25.52 29.42
N ARG A 294 -27.00 -26.17 28.25
CA ARG A 294 -27.89 -27.33 27.98
C ARG A 294 -27.15 -28.66 27.81
N ALA A 295 -25.85 -28.70 28.12
CA ALA A 295 -25.05 -29.93 28.20
C ALA A 295 -24.58 -30.08 29.65
#